data_AF-A0A7C4K024-F1
#
_entry.id   AF-A0A7C4K024-F1
#
_cell.length_a   1.000
_cell.length_b   1.000
_cell.length_c   1.000
_cell.angle_alpha   90.00
_cell.angle_beta   90.00
_cell.angle_gamma   90.00
#
_symmetry.space_group_name_H-M   'P 1'
#
loop_
_entity.id
_entity.type
_entity.pdbx_description
1 polymer ?
#
loop_
_entity_poly.entity_id
_entity_poly.type
_entity_poly.pdbx_seq_one_letter_code
_entity_poly.pdbx_strand_id
1 'polypeptide(L)'
;MRNLVSFVLMLLGFILFGWGIYTSFEIYATKKQEKISTNFASFVLSVFKGEELKRLDYPEQGFFILKPSEGKVFTVGGVLQKPIDPNAYLSYSKKDLYNNEVFVYIKKYNLGEFVEELIRNPISLGISLSGIILFLTGVLYMLIQKPVYVAKQGRKEHQSSLENKLKALRLVLATHKIIPQESSEEAKKILDDILKEMEAQK
;
A
#
# COMPACT_ATOMS: atom_id res chain seq x y z
N MET A 1 21.90 -10.25 -5.47
CA MET A 1 21.80 -9.46 -4.22
C MET A 1 21.02 -8.15 -4.39
N ARG A 2 21.34 -7.25 -5.33
CA ARG A 2 20.66 -5.93 -5.43
C ARG A 2 19.16 -5.95 -5.82
N ASN A 3 18.71 -6.87 -6.68
CA ASN A 3 17.26 -7.08 -6.92
C ASN A 3 16.52 -7.57 -5.68
N LEU A 4 17.19 -8.36 -4.84
CA LEU A 4 16.62 -8.85 -3.57
C LEU A 4 16.47 -7.72 -2.57
N VAL A 5 17.42 -6.77 -2.52
CA VAL A 5 17.30 -5.54 -1.71
C VAL A 5 16.11 -4.69 -2.16
N SER A 6 15.96 -4.47 -3.47
CA SER A 6 14.81 -3.74 -4.05
C SER A 6 13.48 -4.37 -3.62
N PHE A 7 13.38 -5.69 -3.75
CA PHE A 7 12.19 -6.45 -3.40
C PHE A 7 11.88 -6.38 -1.90
N VAL A 8 12.90 -6.52 -1.05
CA VAL A 8 12.76 -6.41 0.41
C VAL A 8 12.31 -5.00 0.81
N LEU A 9 12.86 -3.95 0.21
CA LEU A 9 12.43 -2.57 0.44
C LEU A 9 10.98 -2.34 0.02
N MET A 10 10.57 -2.86 -1.13
CA MET A 10 9.17 -2.78 -1.55
C MET A 10 8.24 -3.50 -0.57
N LEU A 11 8.61 -4.71 -0.15
CA LEU A 11 7.79 -5.52 0.74
C LEU A 11 7.67 -4.90 2.14
N LEU A 12 8.79 -4.41 2.69
CA LEU A 12 8.79 -3.64 3.94
C LEU A 12 7.94 -2.37 3.83
N GLY A 13 8.06 -1.63 2.72
CA GLY A 13 7.32 -0.39 2.50
C GLY A 13 5.81 -0.64 2.45
N PHE A 14 5.41 -1.72 1.78
CA PHE A 14 4.01 -2.15 1.73
C PHE A 14 3.48 -2.55 3.11
N ILE A 15 4.26 -3.31 3.89
CA ILE A 15 3.87 -3.71 5.26
C ILE A 15 3.73 -2.47 6.15
N LEU A 16 4.69 -1.55 6.12
CA LEU A 16 4.63 -0.32 6.91
C LEU A 16 3.43 0.54 6.53
N PHE A 17 3.18 0.70 5.23
CA PHE A 17 2.00 1.43 4.76
C PHE A 17 0.71 0.78 5.27
N GLY A 18 0.56 -0.54 5.09
CA GLY A 18 -0.59 -1.28 5.60
C GLY A 18 -0.76 -1.15 7.11
N TRP A 19 0.33 -1.20 7.87
CA TRP A 19 0.33 -1.03 9.32
C TRP A 19 -0.16 0.35 9.73
N GLY A 20 0.34 1.42 9.10
CA GLY A 20 -0.10 2.79 9.41
C GLY A 20 -1.57 3.04 9.08
N ILE A 21 -2.07 2.47 7.98
CA ILE A 21 -3.51 2.52 7.64
C ILE A 21 -4.34 1.75 8.67
N TYR A 22 -3.88 0.56 9.06
CA TYR A 22 -4.56 -0.28 10.03
C TYR A 22 -4.67 0.40 11.40
N THR A 23 -3.58 0.94 11.94
CA THR A 23 -3.59 1.62 13.25
C THR A 23 -4.50 2.85 13.22
N SER A 24 -4.48 3.61 12.12
CA SER A 24 -5.39 4.75 11.95
C SER A 24 -6.85 4.31 11.92
N PHE A 25 -7.14 3.17 11.27
CA PHE A 25 -8.50 2.65 11.18
C PHE A 25 -8.99 2.17 12.53
N GLU A 26 -8.15 1.47 13.29
CA GLU A 26 -8.46 1.00 14.64
C GLU A 26 -8.80 2.18 15.57
N ILE A 27 -8.02 3.25 15.52
CA ILE A 27 -8.27 4.47 16.30
C ILE A 27 -9.58 5.15 15.88
N TYR A 28 -9.82 5.27 14.57
CA TYR A 28 -11.07 5.81 14.04
C TYR A 28 -12.28 4.99 14.49
N ALA A 29 -12.22 3.66 14.35
CA ALA A 29 -13.29 2.76 14.75
C ALA A 29 -13.55 2.80 16.26
N THR A 30 -12.49 2.79 17.07
CA THR A 30 -12.59 2.85 18.54
C THR A 30 -13.23 4.16 18.99
N LYS A 31 -12.77 5.32 18.47
CA LYS A 31 -13.37 6.62 18.81
C LYS A 31 -14.83 6.70 18.38
N LYS A 32 -15.16 6.16 17.21
CA LYS A 32 -16.54 6.13 16.73
C LYS A 32 -17.42 5.27 17.64
N GLN A 33 -16.95 4.10 18.02
CA GLN A 33 -17.65 3.21 18.94
C GLN A 33 -17.82 3.83 20.33
N GLU A 34 -16.81 4.52 20.86
CA GLU A 34 -16.88 5.25 22.12
C GLU A 34 -18.00 6.29 22.09
N LYS A 35 -18.04 7.15 21.05
CA LYS A 35 -19.09 8.16 20.88
C LYS A 35 -20.50 7.56 20.78
N ILE A 36 -20.66 6.47 20.03
CA ILE A 36 -21.93 5.76 19.93
C ILE A 36 -22.34 5.18 21.30
N SER A 37 -21.38 4.64 22.05
CA SER A 37 -21.62 4.04 23.36
C SER A 37 -21.99 5.11 24.39
N THR A 38 -21.34 6.28 24.37
CA THR A 38 -21.73 7.45 25.19
C THR A 38 -23.17 7.86 24.89
N ASN A 39 -23.50 8.03 23.60
CA ASN A 39 -24.85 8.39 23.18
C ASN A 39 -25.89 7.36 23.63
N PHE A 40 -25.58 6.06 23.50
CA PHE A 40 -26.46 4.98 23.90
C PHE A 40 -26.66 4.97 25.42
N ALA A 41 -25.59 5.13 26.20
CA ALA A 41 -25.67 5.23 27.66
C ALA A 41 -26.53 6.43 28.10
N SER A 42 -26.32 7.61 27.51
CA SER A 42 -27.13 8.80 27.75
C SER A 42 -28.62 8.57 27.42
N PHE A 43 -28.91 7.92 26.29
CA PHE A 43 -30.27 7.54 25.92
C PHE A 43 -30.90 6.57 26.93
N VAL A 44 -30.21 5.48 27.29
CA VAL A 44 -30.72 4.52 28.27
C VAL A 44 -30.99 5.18 29.63
N LEU A 45 -30.08 6.04 30.10
CA LEU A 45 -30.28 6.79 31.35
C LEU A 45 -31.50 7.72 31.29
N SER A 46 -31.74 8.40 30.16
CA SER A 46 -32.94 9.24 29.99
C SER A 46 -34.23 8.42 30.02
N VAL A 47 -34.24 7.26 29.37
CA VAL A 47 -35.37 6.33 29.39
C VAL A 47 -35.66 5.87 30.82
N PHE A 48 -34.63 5.48 31.58
CA PHE A 48 -34.79 5.08 32.99
C PHE A 48 -35.33 6.21 33.88
N LYS A 49 -34.96 7.46 33.61
CA LYS A 49 -35.47 8.63 34.34
C LYS A 49 -36.87 9.06 33.88
N GLY A 50 -37.40 8.48 32.80
CA GLY A 50 -38.65 8.93 32.19
C GLY A 50 -38.55 10.31 31.54
N GLU A 51 -37.33 10.79 31.27
CA GLU A 51 -37.06 12.12 30.71
C GLU A 51 -36.88 12.04 29.19
N GLU A 52 -37.30 13.08 28.47
CA GLU A 52 -36.93 13.22 27.07
C GLU A 52 -35.49 13.70 26.94
N LEU A 53 -34.68 12.97 26.19
CA LEU A 53 -33.33 13.40 25.87
C LEU A 53 -33.38 14.53 24.83
N LYS A 54 -33.16 15.78 25.26
CA LYS A 54 -33.21 16.94 24.34
C LYS A 54 -32.11 16.93 23.28
N ARG A 55 -30.92 16.40 23.59
CA ARG A 55 -29.76 16.38 22.69
C ARG A 55 -28.80 15.25 23.09
N LEU A 56 -28.18 14.61 22.10
CA LEU A 56 -27.04 13.71 22.29
C LEU A 56 -25.72 14.47 22.34
N ASP A 57 -24.72 13.91 23.02
CA ASP A 57 -23.36 14.47 23.06
C ASP A 57 -22.74 14.47 21.65
N TYR A 58 -22.99 13.40 20.87
CA TYR A 58 -22.49 13.22 19.52
C TYR A 58 -23.64 12.97 18.52
N PRO A 59 -24.49 13.98 18.24
CA PRO A 59 -25.71 13.78 17.43
C PRO A 59 -25.41 13.37 15.98
N GLU A 60 -24.19 13.58 15.50
CA GLU A 60 -23.74 13.20 14.17
C GLU A 60 -23.44 11.69 14.02
N GLN A 61 -23.33 10.95 15.12
CA GLN A 61 -22.98 9.52 15.09
C GLN A 61 -24.18 8.59 14.97
N GLY A 62 -25.38 9.06 15.30
CA GLY A 62 -26.56 8.20 15.34
C GLY A 62 -27.61 8.66 16.33
N PHE A 63 -28.70 7.90 16.39
CA PHE A 63 -29.81 8.13 17.29
C PHE A 63 -30.54 6.82 17.59
N PHE A 64 -31.35 6.86 18.65
CA PHE A 64 -32.07 5.70 19.18
C PHE A 64 -33.53 6.05 19.39
N ILE A 65 -34.40 5.06 19.19
CA ILE A 65 -35.84 5.18 19.44
C ILE A 65 -36.27 3.95 20.24
N LEU A 66 -36.97 4.18 21.34
CA LEU A 66 -37.68 3.14 22.08
C LEU A 66 -39.17 3.45 21.98
N LYS A 67 -39.90 2.52 21.38
CA LYS A 67 -41.35 2.55 21.24
C LYS A 67 -41.92 1.45 22.14
N PRO A 68 -42.31 1.77 23.39
CA PRO A 68 -42.99 0.82 24.23
C PRO A 68 -44.39 0.50 23.66
N SER A 69 -44.94 -0.65 24.03
CA SER A 69 -46.29 -1.07 23.61
C SER A 69 -47.39 -0.20 24.20
N GLU A 70 -47.13 0.39 25.36
CA GLU A 70 -47.98 1.35 26.03
C GLU A 70 -47.16 2.56 26.50
N GLY A 71 -47.78 3.75 26.50
CA GLY A 71 -47.14 4.98 26.96
C GLY A 71 -46.42 5.76 25.84
N LYS A 72 -45.39 6.52 26.25
CA LYS A 72 -44.73 7.51 25.40
C LYS A 72 -43.53 6.90 24.66
N VAL A 73 -43.37 7.27 23.39
CA VAL A 73 -42.17 6.94 22.61
C VAL A 73 -40.99 7.77 23.11
N PHE A 74 -39.89 7.11 23.45
CA PHE A 74 -38.65 7.76 23.82
C PHE A 74 -37.76 7.91 22.60
N THR A 75 -37.33 9.14 22.33
CA THR A 75 -36.45 9.47 21.22
C THR A 75 -35.55 10.64 21.60
N VAL A 76 -34.54 10.89 20.78
CA VAL A 76 -33.66 12.04 20.93
C VAL A 76 -34.30 13.24 20.25
N GLY A 77 -34.51 14.31 21.01
CA GLY A 77 -35.13 15.56 20.56
C GLY A 77 -34.46 16.14 19.31
N GLY A 78 -35.27 16.50 18.31
CA GLY A 78 -34.84 17.17 17.07
C GLY A 78 -34.40 16.24 15.94
N VAL A 79 -34.18 14.95 16.18
CA VAL A 79 -33.78 14.00 15.12
C VAL A 79 -34.88 13.79 14.10
N LEU A 80 -36.14 13.68 14.56
CA LEU A 80 -37.31 13.54 13.69
C LEU A 80 -37.73 14.85 13.00
N GLN A 81 -37.11 15.98 13.35
CA GLN A 81 -37.46 17.30 12.80
C GLN A 81 -36.65 17.64 11.54
N LYS A 82 -35.62 16.86 11.20
CA LYS A 82 -34.79 17.05 10.01
C LYS A 82 -34.95 15.86 9.05
N PRO A 83 -34.94 16.07 7.73
CA PRO A 83 -34.90 14.98 6.78
C PRO A 83 -33.62 14.15 7.00
N ILE A 84 -33.81 12.87 7.29
CA ILE A 84 -32.74 11.91 7.52
C ILE A 84 -32.49 11.19 6.20
N ASP A 85 -31.26 11.22 5.69
CA ASP A 85 -30.86 10.38 4.57
C ASP A 85 -30.73 8.92 5.05
N PRO A 86 -31.63 8.00 4.65
CA PRO A 86 -31.59 6.61 5.11
C PRO A 86 -30.30 5.90 4.69
N ASN A 87 -29.68 6.32 3.58
CA ASN A 87 -28.48 5.68 3.06
C ASN A 87 -27.25 5.97 3.91
N ALA A 88 -27.25 7.06 4.68
CA ALA A 88 -26.14 7.44 5.54
C ALA A 88 -26.07 6.60 6.83
N TYR A 89 -27.13 5.86 7.18
CA TYR A 89 -27.23 5.12 8.45
C TYR A 89 -27.32 3.61 8.23
N LEU A 90 -26.73 2.88 9.17
CA LEU A 90 -27.08 1.49 9.46
C LEU A 90 -28.23 1.52 10.45
N SER A 91 -29.36 0.92 10.06
CA SER A 91 -30.53 0.80 10.90
C SER A 91 -30.70 -0.64 11.37
N TYR A 92 -30.96 -0.83 12.65
CA TYR A 92 -31.37 -2.11 13.21
C TYR A 92 -32.60 -1.90 14.09
N SER A 93 -33.54 -2.84 14.03
CA SER A 93 -34.73 -2.82 14.87
C SER A 93 -34.97 -4.18 15.49
N LYS A 94 -35.37 -4.19 16.76
CA LYS A 94 -35.78 -5.41 17.46
C LYS A 94 -37.07 -5.17 18.21
N LYS A 95 -37.94 -6.17 18.14
CA LYS A 95 -39.23 -6.21 18.83
C LYS A 95 -39.22 -7.31 19.88
N ASP A 96 -39.77 -7.06 21.06
CA ASP A 96 -39.94 -8.07 22.09
C ASP A 96 -41.31 -8.77 22.02
N LEU A 97 -41.53 -9.73 22.92
CA LEU A 97 -42.81 -10.46 23.03
C LEU A 97 -43.97 -9.58 23.49
N TYR A 98 -43.69 -8.46 24.14
CA TYR A 98 -44.67 -7.52 24.67
C TYR A 98 -44.94 -6.35 23.72
N ASN A 99 -44.53 -6.47 22.45
CA ASN A 99 -44.74 -5.48 21.40
C ASN A 99 -43.96 -4.16 21.61
N ASN A 100 -42.94 -4.15 22.47
CA ASN A 100 -41.98 -3.05 22.59
C ASN A 100 -40.95 -3.14 21.45
N GLU A 101 -40.64 -2.02 20.82
CA GLU A 101 -39.73 -1.93 19.69
C GLU A 101 -38.57 -0.96 19.99
N VAL A 102 -37.35 -1.41 19.72
CA VAL A 102 -36.15 -0.57 19.77
C VAL A 102 -35.61 -0.41 18.36
N PHE A 103 -35.34 0.84 17.96
CA PHE A 103 -34.66 1.18 16.73
C PHE A 103 -33.33 1.84 17.04
N VAL A 104 -32.28 1.38 16.36
CA VAL A 104 -30.93 1.86 16.46
C VAL A 104 -30.50 2.35 15.08
N TYR A 105 -30.08 3.62 14.99
CA TYR A 105 -29.57 4.21 13.77
C TYR A 105 -28.16 4.72 14.02
N ILE A 106 -27.17 4.13 13.35
CA ILE A 106 -25.76 4.49 13.49
C ILE A 106 -25.24 4.94 12.14
N LYS A 107 -24.56 6.09 12.09
CA LYS A 107 -23.99 6.62 10.85
C LYS A 107 -22.92 5.65 10.31
N LYS A 108 -22.99 5.29 9.03
CA LYS A 108 -22.01 4.42 8.36
C LYS A 108 -20.60 5.00 8.45
N TYR A 109 -19.60 4.13 8.34
CA TYR A 109 -18.21 4.56 8.18
C TYR A 109 -18.05 5.37 6.89
N ASN A 110 -17.31 6.47 6.97
CA ASN A 110 -17.09 7.36 5.84
C ASN A 110 -15.57 7.50 5.61
N LEU A 111 -15.14 7.30 4.36
CA LEU A 111 -13.76 7.52 3.94
C LEU A 111 -13.27 8.92 4.27
N GLY A 112 -14.11 9.95 4.13
CA GLY A 112 -13.73 11.33 4.45
C GLY A 112 -13.37 11.51 5.92
N GLU A 113 -14.20 10.99 6.83
CA GLU A 113 -13.93 11.02 8.28
C GLU A 113 -12.68 10.20 8.64
N PHE A 114 -12.48 9.06 7.98
CA PHE A 114 -11.29 8.25 8.17
C PHE A 114 -10.01 8.97 7.72
N VAL A 115 -10.01 9.61 6.55
CA VAL A 115 -8.86 10.38 6.04
C VAL A 115 -8.56 11.56 6.96
N GLU A 116 -9.60 12.24 7.46
CA GLU A 116 -9.44 13.29 8.45
C GLU A 116 -8.78 12.75 9.73
N GLU A 117 -9.21 11.59 10.22
CA GLU A 117 -8.61 10.94 11.40
C GLU A 117 -7.15 10.51 11.14
N LEU A 118 -6.85 10.00 9.94
CA LEU A 118 -5.48 9.68 9.52
C LEU A 118 -4.58 10.92 9.57
N ILE A 119 -5.05 12.06 9.05
CA ILE A 119 -4.31 13.32 9.08
C ILE A 119 -4.13 13.84 10.50
N ARG A 120 -5.14 13.67 11.36
CA ARG A 120 -5.09 14.05 12.78
C ARG A 120 -4.16 13.15 13.60
N ASN A 121 -3.81 11.96 13.11
CA ASN A 121 -2.94 11.02 13.79
C ASN A 121 -1.51 11.04 13.22
N PRO A 122 -0.60 11.88 13.76
CA PRO A 122 0.74 12.07 13.19
C PRO A 122 1.57 10.77 13.18
N ILE A 123 1.35 9.87 14.14
CA ILE A 123 2.07 8.60 14.24
C ILE A 123 1.66 7.68 13.08
N SER A 124 0.36 7.43 12.92
CA SER A 124 -0.16 6.54 11.88
C SER A 124 0.10 7.08 10.48
N LEU A 125 -0.01 8.40 10.31
CA LEU A 125 0.35 9.09 9.07
C LEU A 125 1.84 8.98 8.78
N GLY A 126 2.71 9.19 9.78
CA GLY A 126 4.16 9.06 9.62
C GLY A 126 4.58 7.64 9.21
N ILE A 127 3.98 6.62 9.84
CA ILE A 127 4.18 5.21 9.47
C ILE A 127 3.71 4.97 8.03
N SER A 128 2.53 5.46 7.66
CA SER A 128 1.99 5.30 6.31
C SER A 128 2.87 5.95 5.25
N LEU A 129 3.29 7.21 5.48
CA LEU A 129 4.14 7.96 4.57
C LEU A 129 5.53 7.34 4.43
N SER A 130 6.14 6.92 5.55
CA SER A 130 7.43 6.23 5.51
C SER A 130 7.36 4.92 4.70
N GLY A 131 6.26 4.17 4.83
CA GLY A 131 5.98 2.99 4.01
C GLY A 131 5.94 3.31 2.51
N ILE A 132 5.23 4.37 2.12
CA ILE A 132 5.16 4.84 0.72
C ILE A 132 6.55 5.24 0.21
N ILE A 133 7.31 6.02 0.98
CA ILE A 133 8.65 6.48 0.59
C ILE A 133 9.58 5.27 0.38
N LEU A 134 9.55 4.31 1.31
CA LEU A 134 10.38 3.10 1.22
C LEU A 134 9.98 2.24 0.01
N PHE A 135 8.67 2.11 -0.25
CA PHE A 135 8.14 1.40 -1.40
C PHE A 135 8.60 2.04 -2.72
N LEU A 136 8.43 3.35 -2.87
CA LEU A 136 8.85 4.11 -4.06
C LEU A 136 10.36 4.03 -4.26
N THR A 137 11.14 4.10 -3.18
CA THR A 137 12.60 3.92 -3.24
C THR A 137 12.97 2.54 -3.77
N GLY A 138 12.28 1.49 -3.30
CA GLY A 138 12.46 0.13 -3.81
C GLY A 138 12.09 -0.02 -5.29
N VAL A 139 11.03 0.64 -5.75
CA VAL A 139 10.64 0.66 -7.18
C VAL A 139 11.67 1.37 -8.05
N LEU A 140 12.10 2.57 -7.64
CA LEU A 140 13.13 3.35 -8.35
C LEU A 140 14.43 2.56 -8.47
N TYR A 141 14.85 1.91 -7.39
CA TYR A 141 16.05 1.08 -7.38
C TYR A 141 15.97 -0.10 -8.34
N MET A 142 14.77 -0.64 -8.60
CA MET A 142 14.54 -1.71 -9.58
C MET A 142 14.57 -1.18 -11.03
N LEU A 143 14.00 0.00 -11.27
CA LEU A 143 13.91 0.60 -12.61
C LEU A 143 15.29 1.02 -13.15
N ILE A 144 16.15 1.60 -12.31
CA ILE A 144 17.50 2.05 -12.69
C ILE A 144 18.42 0.85 -13.06
N GLN A 145 18.12 -0.37 -12.59
CA GLN A 145 18.98 -1.54 -12.81
C GLN A 145 18.81 -2.19 -14.19
N LYS A 146 17.61 -2.13 -14.77
CA LYS A 146 17.31 -2.77 -16.07
C LYS A 146 18.27 -2.35 -17.20
N PRO A 147 18.59 -1.05 -17.41
CA PRO A 147 19.51 -0.65 -18.49
C PRO A 147 20.99 -1.00 -18.23
N VAL A 148 21.44 -0.99 -16.96
CA VAL A 148 22.87 -1.19 -16.61
C VAL A 148 23.30 -2.65 -16.72
N TYR A 149 22.41 -3.60 -16.43
CA TYR A 149 22.72 -5.03 -16.51
C TYR A 149 22.78 -5.51 -17.97
N VAL A 150 21.83 -5.06 -18.80
CA VAL A 150 21.78 -5.39 -20.25
C VAL A 150 23.00 -4.82 -20.99
N ALA A 151 23.44 -3.59 -20.65
CA ALA A 151 24.63 -2.99 -21.23
C ALA A 151 25.93 -3.75 -20.86
N LYS A 152 26.04 -4.26 -19.63
CA LYS A 152 27.22 -5.05 -19.21
C LYS A 152 27.24 -6.45 -19.82
N GLN A 153 26.08 -7.06 -20.02
CA GLN A 153 25.97 -8.41 -20.56
C GLN A 153 26.21 -8.44 -22.07
N GLY A 154 25.64 -7.48 -22.82
CA GLY A 154 25.92 -7.32 -24.25
C GLY A 154 27.39 -6.99 -24.56
N ARG A 155 28.07 -6.23 -23.70
CA ARG A 155 29.50 -5.91 -23.88
C ARG A 155 30.41 -7.13 -23.66
N LYS A 156 30.08 -7.98 -22.68
CA LYS A 156 30.81 -9.25 -22.42
C LYS A 156 30.58 -10.28 -23.53
N GLU A 157 29.34 -10.40 -24.02
CA GLU A 157 29.01 -11.32 -25.11
C GLU A 157 29.66 -10.88 -26.43
N HIS A 158 29.68 -9.58 -26.72
CA HIS A 158 30.36 -9.03 -27.89
C HIS A 158 31.88 -9.22 -27.84
N GLN A 159 32.53 -8.97 -26.70
CA GLN A 159 33.97 -9.23 -26.54
C GLN A 159 34.31 -10.71 -26.65
N SER A 160 33.50 -11.61 -26.08
CA SER A 160 33.72 -13.06 -26.19
C SER A 160 33.53 -13.57 -27.63
N SER A 161 32.55 -13.04 -28.36
CA SER A 161 32.36 -13.35 -29.79
C SER A 161 33.54 -12.88 -30.64
N LEU A 162 34.07 -11.68 -30.36
CA LEU A 162 35.22 -11.12 -31.07
C LEU A 162 36.50 -11.94 -30.80
N GLU A 163 36.76 -12.29 -29.54
CA GLU A 163 37.89 -13.14 -29.12
C GLU A 163 37.86 -14.50 -29.83
N ASN A 164 36.69 -15.13 -29.93
CA ASN A 164 36.53 -16.41 -30.62
C ASN A 164 36.75 -16.29 -32.14
N LYS A 165 36.29 -15.21 -32.78
CA LYS A 165 36.53 -14.95 -34.21
C LYS A 165 38.01 -14.69 -34.51
N LEU A 166 38.70 -13.96 -33.63
CA LEU A 166 40.14 -13.71 -33.76
C LEU A 166 40.96 -14.99 -33.56
N LYS A 167 40.59 -15.84 -32.59
CA LYS A 167 41.18 -17.17 -32.40
C LYS A 167 40.98 -18.09 -33.62
N ALA A 168 39.78 -18.08 -34.21
CA ALA A 168 39.50 -18.82 -35.43
C ALA A 168 40.33 -18.29 -36.62
N LEU A 169 40.46 -16.97 -36.77
CA LEU A 169 41.27 -16.36 -37.81
C LEU A 169 42.76 -16.73 -37.67
N ARG A 170 43.30 -16.72 -36.44
CA ARG A 170 44.66 -17.20 -36.15
C ARG A 170 44.87 -18.65 -36.59
N LEU A 171 43.90 -19.53 -36.32
CA LEU A 171 43.96 -20.93 -36.73
C LEU A 171 43.92 -21.10 -38.26
N VAL A 172 43.09 -20.31 -38.95
CA VAL A 172 43.00 -20.32 -40.43
C VAL A 172 44.30 -19.83 -41.06
N LEU A 173 44.89 -18.75 -40.55
CA LEU A 173 46.19 -18.26 -41.01
C LEU A 173 47.31 -19.28 -40.79
N ALA A 174 47.30 -19.99 -39.66
CA ALA A 174 48.29 -21.03 -39.38
C ALA A 174 48.13 -22.29 -40.26
N THR A 175 46.97 -22.50 -40.88
CA THR A 175 46.66 -23.71 -41.66
C THR A 175 46.65 -23.49 -43.17
N HIS A 176 46.43 -22.26 -43.66
CA HIS A 176 46.35 -21.97 -45.10
C HIS A 176 47.70 -21.55 -45.69
N LYS A 177 48.24 -22.41 -46.57
CA LYS A 177 49.53 -22.28 -47.27
C LYS A 177 49.57 -21.23 -48.41
N ILE A 178 48.57 -20.36 -48.50
CA ILE A 178 48.32 -19.48 -49.66
C ILE A 178 48.89 -18.06 -49.44
N ILE A 179 49.24 -17.69 -48.21
CA ILE A 179 49.76 -16.36 -47.87
C ILE A 179 51.29 -16.40 -47.82
N PRO A 180 52.01 -15.40 -48.39
CA PRO A 180 53.46 -15.29 -48.26
C PRO A 180 53.88 -15.40 -46.78
N GLN A 181 54.91 -16.20 -46.48
CA GLN A 181 55.30 -16.54 -45.10
C GLN A 181 55.52 -15.28 -44.24
N GLU A 182 56.13 -14.24 -44.81
CA GLU A 182 56.37 -12.96 -44.14
C GLU A 182 55.05 -12.27 -43.72
N SER A 183 54.07 -12.18 -44.62
CA SER A 183 52.77 -11.56 -44.33
C SER A 183 51.92 -12.39 -43.35
N SER A 184 52.09 -13.72 -43.37
CA SER A 184 51.39 -14.61 -42.42
C SER A 184 51.96 -14.49 -41.01
N GLU A 185 53.27 -14.33 -40.86
CA GLU A 185 53.90 -14.12 -39.56
C GLU A 185 53.55 -12.75 -38.96
N GLU A 186 53.52 -11.71 -39.80
CA GLU A 186 53.14 -10.37 -39.38
C GLU A 186 51.65 -10.30 -38.97
N ALA A 187 50.76 -10.93 -39.73
CA ALA A 187 49.34 -11.03 -39.37
C ALA A 187 49.11 -11.83 -38.06
N LYS A 188 49.90 -12.90 -37.84
CA LYS A 188 49.85 -13.68 -36.60
C LYS A 188 50.34 -12.87 -35.40
N LYS A 189 51.40 -12.07 -35.57
CA LYS A 189 51.93 -11.18 -34.53
C LYS A 189 50.90 -10.12 -34.13
N ILE A 190 50.28 -9.47 -35.10
CA ILE A 190 49.21 -8.48 -34.85
C ILE A 190 48.02 -9.12 -34.12
N LEU A 191 47.61 -10.32 -34.53
CA LEU A 191 46.53 -11.05 -33.85
C LEU A 191 46.89 -11.44 -32.42
N ASP A 192 48.13 -11.88 -32.19
CA ASP A 192 48.62 -12.24 -30.86
C ASP A 192 48.71 -11.02 -29.95
N ASP A 193 49.13 -9.86 -30.47
CA ASP A 193 49.16 -8.60 -29.73
C ASP A 193 47.73 -8.14 -29.36
N ILE A 194 46.77 -8.20 -30.30
CA ILE A 194 45.36 -7.87 -30.05
C ILE A 194 44.74 -8.80 -29.00
N LEU A 195 44.97 -10.12 -29.10
CA LEU A 195 44.46 -11.08 -28.13
C LEU A 195 45.06 -10.86 -26.75
N LYS A 196 46.36 -10.56 -26.68
CA LYS A 196 47.06 -10.29 -25.41
C LYS A 196 46.60 -9.00 -24.76
N GLU A 197 46.36 -7.94 -25.53
CA GLU A 197 45.75 -6.70 -25.03
C GLU A 197 44.32 -6.93 -24.52
N MET A 198 43.52 -7.73 -25.22
CA MET A 198 42.18 -8.09 -24.78
C MET A 198 42.18 -8.94 -23.49
N GLU A 199 43.16 -9.82 -23.32
CA GLU A 199 43.36 -10.60 -22.08
C GLU A 199 43.83 -9.73 -20.91
N ALA A 200 44.65 -8.70 -21.18
CA ALA A 200 45.09 -7.74 -20.17
C ALA A 200 43.98 -6.76 -19.72
N GLN A 201 42.90 -6.61 -20.50
CA GLN A 201 41.76 -5.75 -20.21
C GLN A 201 40.56 -6.48 -19.55
N LYS A 202 40.66 -7.79 -19.30
CA LYS A 202 39.66 -8.60 -18.57
C LYS A 202 39.71 -8.35 -17.06
#